data_AF-A0A364P3C7-F1
#
_entry.id   AF-A0A364P3C7-F1
#
_cell.length_a   1.000
_cell.length_b   1.000
_cell.length_c   1.000
_cell.angle_alpha   90.00
_cell.angle_beta   90.00
_cell.angle_gamma   90.00
#
_symmetry.space_group_name_H-M   'P 1'
#
loop_
_entity.id
_entity.type
_entity.pdbx_description
1 polymer ?
#
loop_
_entity_poly.entity_id
_entity_poly.type
_entity_poly.pdbx_seq_one_letter_code
_entity_poly.pdbx_strand_id
1 'polypeptide(L)'
;MSIQIANPQVVAKINRLARATSLGKTAVVEAAVDRMLAELADRAEPAPWGGIEAIVAQMHQLAPRHDAFDAVEYDHMGLPK
;
A
#
# COMPACT_ATOMS: atom_id res chain seq x y z
N MET A 1 3.74 -25.70 -4.98
CA MET A 1 4.53 -26.78 -4.36
C MET A 1 4.20 -26.83 -2.88
N SER A 2 4.14 -28.01 -2.26
CA SER A 2 3.88 -28.13 -0.82
C SER A 2 5.16 -27.87 -0.01
N ILE A 3 5.05 -27.04 1.04
CA ILE A 3 6.16 -26.82 1.99
C ILE A 3 6.15 -27.98 3.00
N GLN A 4 7.26 -28.71 3.10
CA GLN A 4 7.44 -29.75 4.12
C GLN A 4 8.15 -29.15 5.34
N ILE A 5 7.50 -29.21 6.50
CA ILE A 5 8.05 -28.69 7.75
C ILE A 5 8.51 -29.86 8.62
N ALA A 6 9.83 -30.05 8.71
CA ALA A 6 10.45 -31.10 9.53
C ALA A 6 10.79 -30.64 10.95
N ASN A 7 10.77 -29.32 11.22
CA ASN A 7 11.14 -28.80 12.54
C ASN A 7 9.99 -28.98 13.55
N PRO A 8 10.18 -29.78 14.63
CA PRO A 8 9.12 -30.10 15.59
C PRO A 8 8.62 -28.87 16.36
N GLN A 9 9.48 -27.87 16.58
CA GLN A 9 9.10 -26.63 17.25
C GLN A 9 8.11 -25.81 16.40
N VAL A 10 8.29 -25.81 15.09
CA VAL A 10 7.37 -25.13 14.16
C VAL A 10 6.03 -25.86 14.12
N VAL A 11 6.04 -27.19 14.09
CA VAL A 11 4.82 -28.00 14.15
C VAL A 11 4.04 -27.75 15.44
N ALA A 12 4.71 -27.64 16.59
CA ALA A 12 4.08 -27.31 17.86
C ALA A 12 3.41 -25.92 17.84
N LYS A 13 4.06 -24.91 17.25
CA LYS A 13 3.49 -23.57 17.06
C LYS A 13 2.24 -23.60 16.17
N ILE A 14 2.30 -24.29 15.04
CA ILE A 14 1.15 -24.44 14.12
C ILE A 14 -0.02 -25.12 14.83
N ASN A 15 0.24 -26.20 15.58
CA ASN A 15 -0.81 -26.89 16.34
C ASN A 15 -1.45 -25.99 17.39
N ARG A 16 -0.64 -25.18 18.10
CA ARG A 16 -1.15 -24.23 19.10
C ARG A 16 -2.02 -23.15 18.45
N LEU A 17 -1.57 -22.61 17.31
CA LEU A 17 -2.31 -21.58 16.59
C LEU A 17 -3.62 -22.13 16.01
N ALA A 18 -3.58 -23.30 15.38
CA ALA A 18 -4.77 -24.00 14.86
C ALA A 18 -5.84 -24.22 15.94
N ARG A 19 -5.41 -24.63 17.15
CA ARG A 19 -6.33 -24.78 18.30
C ARG A 19 -6.95 -23.47 18.75
N ALA A 20 -6.19 -22.38 18.72
CA ALA A 20 -6.67 -21.07 19.14
C ALA A 20 -7.65 -20.44 18.14
N THR A 21 -7.49 -20.74 16.84
CA THR A 21 -8.31 -20.16 15.76
C THR A 21 -9.40 -21.10 15.25
N SER A 22 -9.46 -22.34 15.75
CA SER A 22 -10.35 -23.40 15.24
C SER A 22 -10.19 -23.67 13.74
N LEU A 23 -9.00 -23.40 13.18
CA LEU A 23 -8.68 -23.61 11.77
C LEU A 23 -7.87 -24.90 11.57
N GLY A 24 -7.94 -25.46 10.37
CA GLY A 24 -7.02 -26.51 9.95
C GLY A 24 -5.57 -26.01 9.90
N LYS A 25 -4.60 -26.93 9.99
CA LYS A 25 -3.16 -26.58 10.01
C LYS A 25 -2.70 -25.83 8.75
N THR A 26 -3.23 -26.18 7.58
CA THR A 26 -2.92 -25.47 6.33
C THR A 26 -3.53 -24.08 6.35
N ALA A 27 -4.83 -23.98 6.62
CA ALA A 27 -5.56 -22.71 6.64
C ALA A 27 -4.99 -21.72 7.66
N VAL A 28 -4.53 -22.19 8.82
CA VAL A 28 -3.93 -21.30 9.83
C VAL A 28 -2.54 -20.79 9.41
N VAL A 29 -1.78 -21.59 8.66
CA VAL A 29 -0.48 -21.18 8.13
C VAL A 29 -0.68 -20.18 7.00
N GLU A 30 -1.61 -20.43 6.08
CA GLU A 30 -1.99 -19.48 5.02
C GLU A 30 -2.41 -18.14 5.62
N ALA A 31 -3.39 -18.15 6.54
CA ALA A 31 -3.85 -16.92 7.19
C ALA A 31 -2.74 -16.17 7.95
N ALA A 32 -1.80 -16.89 8.59
CA ALA A 32 -0.67 -16.28 9.27
C ALA A 32 0.33 -15.65 8.30
N VAL A 33 0.59 -16.30 7.17
CA VAL A 33 1.48 -15.78 6.12
C VAL A 33 0.86 -14.57 5.44
N ASP A 34 -0.42 -14.64 5.08
CA ASP A 34 -1.16 -13.53 4.46
C ASP A 34 -1.14 -12.29 5.38
N ARG A 35 -1.39 -12.50 6.67
CA ARG A 35 -1.30 -11.43 7.66
C ARG A 35 0.09 -10.82 7.73
N MET A 36 1.15 -11.63 7.76
CA MET A 36 2.52 -11.14 7.83
C MET A 36 2.91 -10.37 6.57
N LEU A 37 2.45 -10.81 5.40
CA LEU A 37 2.65 -10.09 4.14
C LEU A 37 1.92 -8.74 4.14
N ALA A 38 0.68 -8.69 4.63
CA ALA A 38 -0.05 -7.44 4.77
C ALA A 38 0.66 -6.46 5.73
N GLU A 39 1.10 -6.94 6.90
CA GLU A 39 1.85 -6.13 7.87
C GLU A 39 3.19 -5.62 7.30
N LEU A 40 3.85 -6.37 6.41
CA LEU A 40 5.06 -5.94 5.72
C LEU A 40 4.76 -4.95 4.59
N ALA A 41 3.64 -5.12 3.88
CA ALA A 41 3.21 -4.18 2.85
C ALA A 41 2.83 -2.82 3.46
N ASP A 42 2.14 -2.80 4.61
CA ASP A 42 1.79 -1.57 5.33
C ASP A 42 3.03 -0.85 5.90
N ARG A 43 4.11 -1.58 6.17
CA ARG A 43 5.40 -1.04 6.62
C ARG A 43 6.32 -0.64 5.47
N ALA A 44 6.03 -1.06 4.25
CA ALA A 44 6.76 -0.58 3.10
C ALA A 44 6.50 0.93 3.01
N GLU A 45 7.57 1.73 3.00
CA GLU A 45 7.39 3.15 2.77
C GLU A 45 6.59 3.34 1.48
N PRO A 46 5.60 4.26 1.46
CA PRO A 46 4.86 4.53 0.25
C PRO A 46 5.87 4.76 -0.86
N ALA A 47 5.69 4.05 -1.98
CA ALA A 47 6.59 4.17 -3.11
C ALA A 47 6.82 5.68 -3.35
N PRO A 48 8.07 6.15 -3.50
CA PRO A 48 8.37 7.59 -3.53
C PRO A 48 7.57 8.36 -4.60
N TRP A 49 7.02 7.63 -5.58
CA TRP A 49 6.21 8.13 -6.68
C TRP A 49 4.70 7.93 -6.53
N GLY A 50 4.21 7.17 -5.54
CA GLY A 50 2.78 6.89 -5.38
C GLY A 50 1.96 8.15 -5.08
N GLY A 51 2.51 9.09 -4.30
CA GLY A 51 1.91 10.41 -4.13
C GLY A 51 1.98 11.28 -5.38
N ILE A 52 3.04 11.12 -6.18
CA ILE A 52 3.26 11.88 -7.41
C ILE A 52 2.24 11.46 -8.50
N GLU A 53 1.98 10.16 -8.64
CA GLU A 53 0.96 9.66 -9.59
C GLU A 53 -0.44 10.19 -9.27
N ALA A 54 -0.83 10.25 -8.00
CA ALA A 54 -2.11 10.79 -7.58
C ALA A 54 -2.24 12.30 -7.91
N ILE A 55 -1.17 13.07 -7.68
CA ILE A 55 -1.13 14.50 -8.01
C ILE A 55 -1.22 14.70 -9.54
N VAL A 56 -0.47 13.93 -10.32
CA VAL A 56 -0.49 13.99 -11.79
C VAL A 56 -1.87 13.61 -12.33
N ALA A 57 -2.50 12.56 -11.78
CA ALA A 57 -3.84 12.16 -12.15
C ALA A 57 -4.88 13.26 -11.85
N GLN A 58 -4.73 13.97 -10.74
CA GLN A 58 -5.58 15.12 -10.42
C GLN A 58 -5.36 16.29 -11.40
N MET A 59 -4.11 16.57 -11.78
CA MET A 59 -3.80 17.62 -12.77
C MET A 59 -4.44 17.34 -14.14
N HIS A 60 -4.49 16.07 -14.57
CA HIS A 60 -5.14 15.68 -15.83
C HIS A 60 -6.67 15.88 -15.83
N GLN A 61 -7.30 16.03 -14.67
CA GLN A 61 -8.73 16.31 -14.57
C GLN A 61 -9.06 17.81 -14.65
N LEU A 62 -8.06 18.69 -14.64
CA LEU A 62 -8.26 20.12 -14.75
C LEU A 62 -8.79 20.46 -16.15
N ALA A 63 -9.92 21.15 -16.19
CA ALA A 63 -10.45 21.66 -17.45
C ALA A 63 -9.44 22.67 -18.07
N PRO A 64 -9.20 22.62 -19.39
CA PRO A 64 -8.42 23.64 -20.07
C PRO A 64 -9.01 25.01 -19.81
N ARG A 65 -8.17 25.95 -19.38
CA ARG A 65 -8.59 27.34 -19.21
C ARG A 65 -8.46 28.08 -20.53
N HIS A 66 -9.43 28.94 -20.84
CA HIS A 66 -9.40 29.75 -22.05
C HIS A 66 -8.29 30.80 -22.06
N ASP A 67 -7.84 31.23 -20.88
CA ASP A 67 -6.79 32.24 -20.65
C ASP A 67 -5.41 31.60 -20.40
N ALA A 68 -5.24 30.31 -20.67
CA ALA A 68 -4.02 29.57 -20.31
C ALA A 68 -2.74 30.12 -20.97
N PHE A 69 -2.88 30.86 -22.07
CA PHE A 69 -1.77 31.49 -22.80
C PHE A 69 -1.73 33.02 -22.64
N ASP A 70 -2.65 33.58 -21.87
CA ASP A 70 -2.67 35.02 -21.61
C ASP A 70 -1.54 35.37 -20.62
N ALA A 71 -0.89 36.51 -20.86
CA ALA A 71 0.14 36.97 -19.95
C ALA A 71 -0.49 37.32 -18.60
N VAL A 72 -0.01 36.68 -17.52
CA VAL A 72 -0.42 37.01 -16.16
C VAL A 72 0.17 38.36 -15.78
N GLU A 73 -0.69 39.35 -15.52
CA GLU A 73 -0.25 40.63 -14.98
C GLU A 73 -0.02 40.52 -13.46
N TYR A 74 1.11 41.04 -13.00
CA TYR A 74 1.45 41.07 -11.58
C TYR A 74 1.32 42.49 -11.03
N ASP A 75 0.91 42.61 -9.77
CA ASP A 75 0.93 43.87 -9.05
C ASP A 75 2.34 44.24 -8.55
N HIS A 76 2.44 45.37 -7.86
CA HIS A 76 3.70 45.87 -7.30
C HIS A 76 4.23 45.02 -6.13
N MET A 77 3.41 44.10 -5.59
CA MET A 77 3.76 43.14 -4.55
C MET A 77 4.10 41.75 -5.13
N GLY A 78 4.00 41.57 -6.45
CA GLY A 78 4.27 40.30 -7.14
C GLY A 78 3.13 39.30 -7.09
N LEU A 79 1.90 39.74 -6.80
CA LEU A 79 0.70 38.89 -6.85
C LEU A 79 -0.01 39.03 -8.20
N PRO A 80 -0.63 37.95 -8.75
CA PRO A 80 -1.48 38.06 -9.92
C PRO A 80 -2.62 39.07 -9.67
N LYS A 81 -2.82 40.00 -10.59
CA LYS A 81 -3.93 40.96 -10.55
C LYS A 81 -5.27 40.33 -10.89
#